data_AF-A0A4R5IDF1-F1
#
_entry.id   AF-A0A4R5IDF1-F1
#
_cell.length_a   1.000
_cell.length_b   1.000
_cell.length_c   1.000
_cell.angle_alpha   90.00
_cell.angle_beta   90.00
_cell.angle_gamma   90.00
#
_symmetry.space_group_name_H-M   'P 1'
#
loop_
_entity.id
_entity.type
_entity.pdbx_description
1 polymer ?
#
loop_
_entity_poly.entity_id
_entity_poly.type
_entity_poly.pdbx_seq_one_letter_code
_entity_poly.pdbx_strand_id
1 'polypeptide(L)'
;WVAVLESLFDAGFYLEATYPIRADETKGDGQFGSQKIEYDIIHVCRKRTEEPKPVSWGRMRREVMADVRQLQGMLENHAKEGLPAADIQVIRRGKALEYFSRHYGKVYVDEGRTISVKEALVGINQLIDEDAEKGKEPPPVNAEPITRQFLRTFGNATEMKRDQLQKFLKGSITTPDEFEQRGWCSEKSKVFTRVNPLDFAREWSGKHKRRLTSDLDQALVLIGACFDGSGINASDTMKNENFKPHVALKPLLEWLHKNGPDQASRNAASRAVSIYNGWAATQAVKPTQGSLFEEYEL
;
A
#
# COMPACT_ATOMS: atom_id res chain seq x y z
N TRP A 1 -2.10 18.38 -9.46
CA TRP A 1 -2.69 17.27 -10.21
C TRP A 1 -4.20 17.40 -10.30
N VAL A 2 -4.96 17.21 -9.22
CA VAL A 2 -6.43 17.38 -9.23
C VAL A 2 -6.84 18.71 -9.85
N ALA A 3 -6.34 19.84 -9.33
CA ALA A 3 -6.64 21.17 -9.86
C ALA A 3 -6.26 21.36 -11.35
N VAL A 4 -5.17 20.73 -11.81
CA VAL A 4 -4.73 20.79 -13.22
C VAL A 4 -5.69 20.00 -14.11
N LEU A 5 -6.08 18.79 -13.69
CA LEU A 5 -7.03 17.95 -14.41
C LEU A 5 -8.42 18.60 -14.44
N GLU A 6 -8.89 19.13 -13.31
CA GLU A 6 -10.15 19.91 -13.24
C GLU A 6 -10.12 21.07 -14.22
N SER A 7 -9.09 21.92 -14.17
CA SER A 7 -8.96 23.06 -15.09
C SER A 7 -8.96 22.64 -16.57
N LEU A 8 -8.25 21.55 -16.91
CA LEU A 8 -8.24 21.00 -18.27
C LEU A 8 -9.63 20.51 -18.70
N PHE A 9 -10.31 19.79 -17.81
CA PHE A 9 -11.61 19.21 -18.11
C PHE A 9 -12.71 20.27 -18.18
N ASP A 10 -12.69 21.26 -17.29
CA ASP A 10 -13.60 22.42 -17.32
C ASP A 10 -13.38 23.24 -18.60
N ALA A 11 -12.12 23.37 -19.05
CA ALA A 11 -11.78 24.01 -20.32
C ALA A 11 -12.20 23.21 -21.56
N GLY A 12 -12.91 22.09 -21.43
CA GLY A 12 -13.40 21.32 -22.58
C GLY A 12 -12.41 20.32 -23.17
N PHE A 13 -11.27 20.07 -22.52
CA PHE A 13 -10.33 19.05 -22.95
C PHE A 13 -10.60 17.72 -22.26
N TYR A 14 -10.26 16.62 -22.92
CA TYR A 14 -10.19 15.30 -22.34
C TYR A 14 -8.80 14.69 -22.58
N LEU A 15 -8.41 13.73 -21.74
CA LEU A 15 -7.16 13.01 -21.90
C LEU A 15 -7.29 11.96 -22.98
N GLU A 16 -6.36 11.96 -23.94
CA GLU A 16 -6.28 10.94 -24.98
C GLU A 16 -5.17 9.93 -24.67
N ALA A 17 -4.05 10.39 -24.11
CA ALA A 17 -2.97 9.51 -23.71
C ALA A 17 -2.18 10.10 -22.53
N THR A 18 -1.45 9.23 -21.83
CA THR A 18 -0.62 9.60 -20.68
C THR A 18 0.68 8.82 -20.74
N TYR A 19 1.80 9.53 -20.83
CA TYR A 19 3.12 8.93 -20.96
C TYR A 19 4.00 9.30 -19.77
N PRO A 20 4.43 8.33 -18.95
CA PRO A 20 5.49 8.56 -17.98
C PRO A 20 6.81 8.76 -18.74
N ILE A 21 7.52 9.83 -18.43
CA ILE A 21 8.86 10.08 -18.94
C ILE A 21 9.80 10.27 -17.75
N ARG A 22 11.08 9.93 -17.91
CA ARG A 22 12.07 10.32 -16.92
C ARG A 22 12.27 11.83 -17.00
N ALA A 23 12.25 12.50 -15.85
CA ALA A 23 12.52 13.92 -15.79
C ALA A 23 14.00 14.14 -16.14
N ASP A 24 14.27 15.14 -16.96
CA ASP A 24 15.63 15.55 -17.28
C ASP A 24 16.32 16.09 -16.01
N GLU A 25 17.51 15.57 -15.68
CA GLU A 25 18.29 16.01 -14.51
C GLU A 25 18.81 17.45 -14.68
N THR A 26 18.69 18.04 -15.87
CA THR A 26 19.08 19.42 -16.18
C THR A 26 18.00 20.48 -15.91
N LYS A 27 16.93 20.14 -15.19
CA LYS A 27 16.07 21.17 -14.58
C LYS A 27 16.96 21.97 -13.62
N GLY A 28 17.37 23.17 -14.03
CA GLY A 28 18.43 24.00 -13.40
C GLY A 28 18.23 24.32 -11.90
N ASP A 29 18.91 25.36 -11.40
CA ASP A 29 19.03 25.74 -9.97
C ASP A 29 17.71 26.06 -9.20
N GLY A 30 16.55 25.53 -9.61
CA GLY A 30 15.32 25.54 -8.86
C GLY A 30 15.49 24.88 -7.49
N GLN A 31 15.40 25.70 -6.44
CA GLN A 31 15.68 25.32 -5.05
C GLN A 31 14.57 24.52 -4.34
N PHE A 32 13.42 24.28 -4.98
CA PHE A 32 12.29 23.63 -4.29
C PHE A 32 11.58 22.59 -5.18
N GLY A 33 11.64 21.32 -4.75
CA GLY A 33 10.87 20.20 -5.30
C GLY A 33 11.40 19.55 -6.59
N SER A 34 12.02 20.32 -7.49
CA SER A 34 12.55 19.83 -8.78
C SER A 34 13.64 18.77 -8.62
N GLN A 35 14.45 18.83 -7.56
CA GLN A 35 15.51 17.85 -7.29
C GLN A 35 15.00 16.51 -6.71
N LYS A 36 13.74 16.45 -6.23
CA LYS A 36 13.20 15.28 -5.53
C LYS A 36 12.31 14.38 -6.40
N ILE A 37 11.84 14.86 -7.55
CA ILE A 37 10.91 14.13 -8.43
C ILE A 37 11.64 13.78 -9.72
N GLU A 38 11.78 12.48 -9.99
CA GLU A 38 12.61 11.94 -11.08
C GLU A 38 11.83 11.59 -12.35
N TYR A 39 10.54 11.95 -12.39
CA TYR A 39 9.67 11.69 -13.54
C TYR A 39 8.74 12.85 -13.83
N ASP A 40 8.39 12.98 -15.09
CA ASP A 40 7.27 13.80 -15.56
C ASP A 40 6.20 12.90 -16.19
N ILE A 41 5.00 13.44 -16.33
CA ILE A 41 3.91 12.77 -17.04
C ILE A 41 3.39 13.70 -18.12
N ILE A 42 3.58 13.30 -19.38
CA ILE A 42 2.99 14.00 -20.52
C ILE A 42 1.52 13.59 -20.62
N HIS A 43 0.64 14.59 -20.56
CA HIS A 43 -0.79 14.43 -20.78
C HIS A 43 -1.13 14.90 -22.19
N VAL A 44 -1.44 13.97 -23.09
CA VAL A 44 -1.93 14.32 -24.42
C VAL A 44 -3.43 14.58 -24.30
N CYS A 45 -3.83 15.80 -24.62
CA CYS A 45 -5.21 16.26 -24.47
C CYS A 45 -5.82 16.57 -25.84
N ARG A 46 -7.10 16.25 -26.01
CA ARG A 46 -7.89 16.66 -27.18
C ARG A 46 -9.10 17.48 -26.74
N LYS A 47 -9.46 18.48 -27.53
CA LYS A 47 -10.68 19.26 -27.32
C LYS A 47 -11.90 18.38 -27.60
N ARG A 48 -12.88 18.37 -26.69
CA ARG A 48 -14.18 17.73 -26.94
C ARG A 48 -14.91 18.52 -28.02
N THR A 49 -15.37 17.82 -29.05
CA THR A 49 -16.19 18.37 -30.13
C THR A 49 -17.68 18.08 -29.93
N GLU A 50 -18.00 17.14 -29.04
CA GLU A 50 -19.37 16.72 -28.71
C GLU A 50 -19.62 16.90 -27.21
N GLU A 51 -20.89 17.04 -26.83
CA GLU A 51 -21.27 17.07 -25.42
C GLU A 51 -21.05 15.71 -24.73
N PRO A 52 -20.55 15.69 -23.49
CA PRO A 52 -20.38 14.46 -22.73
C PRO A 52 -21.70 13.71 -22.54
N LYS A 53 -21.68 12.40 -22.83
CA LYS A 53 -22.86 11.53 -22.64
C LYS A 53 -22.94 11.04 -21.19
N PRO A 54 -24.13 10.93 -20.58
CA PRO A 54 -24.30 10.34 -19.26
C PRO A 54 -23.80 8.89 -19.18
N VAL A 55 -23.05 8.57 -18.13
CA VAL A 55 -22.58 7.21 -17.84
C VAL A 55 -22.63 6.95 -16.34
N SER A 56 -22.99 5.74 -15.93
CA SER A 56 -22.90 5.35 -14.53
C SER A 56 -21.46 4.98 -14.16
N TRP A 57 -21.06 5.29 -12.93
CA TRP A 57 -19.74 4.93 -12.40
C TRP A 57 -19.50 3.42 -12.50
N GLY A 58 -20.49 2.59 -12.14
CA GLY A 58 -20.38 1.13 -12.25
C GLY A 58 -20.18 0.62 -13.69
N ARG A 59 -20.73 1.31 -14.70
CA ARG A 59 -20.44 1.00 -16.11
C ARG A 59 -19.03 1.43 -16.50
N MET A 60 -18.63 2.65 -16.14
CA MET A 60 -17.30 3.17 -16.38
C MET A 60 -16.21 2.27 -15.78
N ARG A 61 -16.37 1.82 -14.52
CA ARG A 61 -15.45 0.86 -13.88
C ARG A 61 -15.23 -0.39 -14.73
N ARG A 62 -16.31 -0.98 -15.29
CA ARG A 62 -16.22 -2.20 -16.10
C ARG A 62 -15.49 -1.97 -17.43
N GLU A 63 -15.83 -0.89 -18.13
CA GLU A 63 -15.21 -0.57 -19.42
C GLU A 63 -13.73 -0.21 -19.25
N VAL A 64 -13.39 0.62 -18.25
CA VAL A 64 -12.01 0.94 -17.91
C VAL A 64 -11.20 -0.31 -17.57
N MET A 65 -11.74 -1.24 -16.79
CA MET A 65 -11.02 -2.46 -16.43
C MET A 65 -10.79 -3.40 -17.63
N ALA A 66 -11.72 -3.44 -18.59
CA ALA A 66 -11.52 -4.20 -19.83
C ALA A 66 -10.36 -3.61 -20.64
N ASP A 67 -10.36 -2.29 -20.84
CA ASP A 67 -9.31 -1.58 -21.57
C ASP A 67 -7.95 -1.69 -20.88
N VAL A 68 -7.90 -1.54 -19.56
CA VAL A 68 -6.68 -1.67 -18.75
C VAL A 68 -6.07 -3.07 -18.89
N ARG A 69 -6.90 -4.13 -18.91
CA ARG A 69 -6.43 -5.51 -19.11
C ARG A 69 -5.97 -5.77 -20.54
N GLN A 70 -6.64 -5.21 -21.54
CA GLN A 70 -6.19 -5.29 -22.92
C GLN A 70 -4.83 -4.60 -23.11
N LEU A 71 -4.68 -3.40 -22.54
CA LEU A 71 -3.41 -2.69 -22.47
C LEU A 71 -2.35 -3.48 -21.73
N GLN A 72 -2.70 -4.15 -20.63
CA GLN A 72 -1.77 -5.02 -19.91
C GLN A 72 -1.25 -6.14 -20.81
N GLY A 73 -2.09 -6.85 -21.55
CA GLY A 73 -1.63 -7.89 -22.47
C GLY A 73 -0.66 -7.35 -23.55
N MET A 74 -0.87 -6.12 -24.01
CA MET A 74 0.06 -5.44 -24.92
C MET A 74 1.37 -5.02 -24.22
N LEU A 75 1.26 -4.42 -23.03
CA LEU A 75 2.38 -3.90 -22.26
C LEU A 75 3.25 -5.00 -21.64
N GLU A 76 2.71 -6.17 -21.30
CA GLU A 76 3.47 -7.31 -20.79
C GLU A 76 4.42 -7.89 -21.84
N ASN A 77 4.05 -7.82 -23.12
CA ASN A 77 4.95 -8.15 -24.21
C ASN A 77 6.15 -7.17 -24.24
N HIS A 78 5.93 -5.90 -23.91
CA HIS A 78 6.97 -4.86 -23.76
C HIS A 78 7.62 -4.82 -22.37
N ALA A 79 7.07 -5.49 -21.35
CA ALA A 79 7.66 -5.53 -20.01
C ALA A 79 8.99 -6.30 -20.02
N LYS A 80 9.13 -7.28 -20.91
CA LYS A 80 10.41 -7.92 -21.23
C LYS A 80 11.45 -6.95 -21.81
N GLU A 81 11.01 -5.83 -22.35
CA GLU A 81 11.84 -4.76 -22.93
C GLU A 81 12.16 -3.63 -21.92
N GLY A 82 11.70 -3.74 -20.67
CA GLY A 82 12.22 -2.93 -19.55
C GLY A 82 11.31 -1.81 -19.01
N LEU A 83 9.99 -1.84 -19.25
CA LEU A 83 9.08 -0.85 -18.66
C LEU A 83 8.89 -1.11 -17.14
N PRO A 84 9.21 -0.16 -16.25
CA PRO A 84 9.05 -0.36 -14.80
C PRO A 84 7.59 -0.51 -14.36
N ALA A 85 7.35 -1.29 -13.29
CA ALA A 85 6.00 -1.59 -12.81
C ALA A 85 5.19 -0.34 -12.41
N ALA A 86 5.83 0.67 -11.81
CA ALA A 86 5.14 1.90 -11.44
C ALA A 86 4.79 2.75 -12.68
N ASP A 87 5.56 2.64 -13.77
CA ASP A 87 5.29 3.34 -15.03
C ASP A 87 4.08 2.71 -15.73
N ILE A 88 3.98 1.38 -15.70
CA ILE A 88 2.79 0.66 -16.17
C ILE A 88 1.55 1.15 -15.41
N GLN A 89 1.63 1.33 -14.08
CA GLN A 89 0.50 1.86 -13.31
C GLN A 89 0.11 3.29 -13.73
N VAL A 90 1.08 4.16 -14.03
CA VAL A 90 0.79 5.52 -14.54
C VAL A 90 0.03 5.45 -15.86
N ILE A 91 0.43 4.56 -16.78
CA ILE A 91 -0.26 4.37 -18.06
C ILE A 91 -1.69 3.86 -17.85
N ARG A 92 -1.89 2.87 -16.96
CA ARG A 92 -3.22 2.35 -16.62
C ARG A 92 -4.12 3.43 -16.03
N ARG A 93 -3.60 4.26 -15.11
CA ARG A 93 -4.32 5.40 -14.54
C ARG A 93 -4.70 6.42 -15.61
N GLY A 94 -3.77 6.69 -16.53
CA GLY A 94 -4.02 7.54 -17.70
C GLY A 94 -5.16 7.04 -18.57
N LYS A 95 -5.20 5.73 -18.87
CA LYS A 95 -6.30 5.12 -19.65
C LYS A 95 -7.65 5.25 -18.95
N ALA A 96 -7.67 4.99 -17.66
CA ALA A 96 -8.89 5.15 -16.86
C ALA A 96 -9.38 6.60 -16.86
N LEU A 97 -8.45 7.57 -16.76
CA LEU A 97 -8.75 8.99 -16.82
C LEU A 97 -9.16 9.47 -18.22
N GLU A 98 -8.66 8.86 -19.30
CA GLU A 98 -9.15 9.11 -20.66
C GLU A 98 -10.67 8.86 -20.71
N TYR A 99 -11.10 7.67 -20.27
CA TYR A 99 -12.52 7.33 -20.29
C TYR A 99 -13.34 8.29 -19.42
N PHE A 100 -12.88 8.54 -18.19
CA PHE A 100 -13.53 9.50 -17.27
C PHE A 100 -13.71 10.88 -17.90
N SER A 101 -12.64 11.42 -18.49
CA SER A 101 -12.59 12.78 -19.00
C SER A 101 -13.41 13.02 -20.27
N ARG A 102 -13.68 11.95 -21.05
CA ARG A 102 -14.67 11.99 -22.16
C ARG A 102 -16.09 12.22 -21.65
N HIS A 103 -16.40 11.74 -20.45
CA HIS A 103 -17.71 11.84 -19.80
C HIS A 103 -17.76 12.86 -18.66
N TYR A 104 -16.73 13.71 -18.54
CA TYR A 104 -16.58 14.62 -17.41
C TYR A 104 -17.81 15.50 -17.19
N GLY A 105 -18.23 15.64 -15.93
CA GLY A 105 -19.48 16.32 -15.54
C GLY A 105 -20.76 15.51 -15.77
N LYS A 106 -20.67 14.30 -16.34
CA LYS A 106 -21.80 13.41 -16.64
C LYS A 106 -21.54 11.95 -16.23
N VAL A 107 -20.60 11.72 -15.31
CA VAL A 107 -20.38 10.42 -14.66
C VAL A 107 -21.12 10.41 -13.33
N TYR A 108 -22.07 9.48 -13.15
CA TYR A 108 -22.98 9.47 -12.00
C TYR A 108 -22.75 8.27 -11.08
N VAL A 109 -22.70 8.51 -9.77
CA VAL A 109 -22.67 7.44 -8.75
C VAL A 109 -24.09 6.96 -8.46
N ASP A 110 -24.98 7.91 -8.20
CA ASP A 110 -26.41 7.74 -7.91
C ASP A 110 -27.21 8.81 -8.69
N GLU A 111 -28.54 8.74 -8.63
CA GLU A 111 -29.40 9.74 -9.27
C GLU A 111 -29.02 11.18 -8.86
N GLY A 112 -28.71 12.02 -9.85
CA GLY A 112 -28.37 13.42 -9.66
C GLY A 112 -26.98 13.69 -9.04
N ARG A 113 -26.23 12.66 -8.59
CA ARG A 113 -24.90 12.83 -8.02
C ARG A 113 -23.81 12.48 -9.03
N THR A 114 -23.11 13.49 -9.53
CA THR A 114 -21.90 13.32 -10.32
C THR A 114 -20.68 13.04 -9.44
N ILE A 115 -19.69 12.36 -9.99
CA ILE A 115 -18.40 12.12 -9.33
C ILE A 115 -17.40 13.24 -9.66
N SER A 116 -16.68 13.73 -8.65
CA SER A 116 -15.59 14.71 -8.82
C SER A 116 -14.31 14.08 -9.38
N VAL A 117 -13.37 14.91 -9.88
CA VAL A 117 -12.04 14.43 -10.31
C VAL A 117 -11.29 13.74 -9.17
N LYS A 118 -11.38 14.31 -7.95
CA LYS A 118 -10.76 13.73 -6.76
C LYS A 118 -11.31 12.34 -6.44
N GLU A 119 -12.63 12.19 -6.39
CA GLU A 119 -13.28 10.89 -6.13
C GLU A 119 -12.97 9.89 -7.25
N ALA A 120 -12.98 10.32 -8.51
CA ALA A 120 -12.65 9.47 -9.64
C ALA A 120 -11.20 8.97 -9.56
N LEU A 121 -10.23 9.82 -9.23
CA LEU A 121 -8.83 9.42 -9.05
C LEU A 121 -8.66 8.38 -7.94
N VAL A 122 -9.31 8.59 -6.79
CA VAL A 122 -9.28 7.62 -5.68
C VAL A 122 -9.86 6.28 -6.13
N GLY A 123 -11.03 6.29 -6.78
CA GLY A 123 -11.69 5.07 -7.25
C GLY A 123 -10.92 4.35 -8.37
N ILE A 124 -10.28 5.09 -9.28
CA ILE A 124 -9.41 4.55 -10.33
C ILE A 124 -8.18 3.90 -9.73
N ASN A 125 -7.53 4.55 -8.76
CA ASN A 125 -6.35 3.99 -8.07
C ASN A 125 -6.71 2.68 -7.38
N GLN A 126 -7.81 2.66 -6.62
CA GLN A 126 -8.30 1.44 -5.96
C GLN A 126 -8.56 0.31 -6.97
N LEU A 127 -9.22 0.61 -8.08
CA LEU A 127 -9.50 -0.37 -9.13
C LEU A 127 -8.23 -0.97 -9.74
N ILE A 128 -7.23 -0.14 -10.03
CA ILE A 128 -5.98 -0.57 -10.64
C ILE A 128 -5.16 -1.39 -9.64
N ASP A 129 -5.13 -0.98 -8.37
CA ASP A 129 -4.43 -1.70 -7.32
C ASP A 129 -5.09 -3.07 -7.04
N GLU A 130 -6.43 -3.13 -6.97
CA GLU A 130 -7.18 -4.39 -6.82
C GLU A 130 -6.90 -5.39 -7.95
N ASP A 131 -6.81 -4.92 -9.19
CA ASP A 131 -6.51 -5.78 -10.35
C ASP A 131 -5.04 -6.21 -10.37
N ALA A 132 -4.11 -5.33 -9.97
CA ALA A 132 -2.69 -5.67 -9.82
C ALA A 132 -2.42 -6.63 -8.64
N GLU A 133 -3.30 -6.65 -7.63
CA GLU A 133 -3.29 -7.57 -6.50
C GLU A 133 -4.02 -8.88 -6.78
N LYS A 134 -4.67 -9.03 -7.93
CA LYS A 134 -5.44 -10.23 -8.25
C LYS A 134 -4.54 -11.47 -8.24
N GLY A 135 -4.85 -12.42 -7.36
CA GLY A 135 -4.07 -13.65 -7.15
C GLY A 135 -3.00 -13.55 -6.06
N LYS A 136 -2.82 -12.39 -5.43
CA LYS A 136 -1.99 -12.21 -4.22
C LYS A 136 -2.88 -12.22 -2.98
N GLU A 137 -2.34 -12.71 -1.87
CA GLU A 137 -3.01 -12.61 -0.57
C GLU A 137 -2.95 -11.14 -0.10
N PRO A 138 -4.11 -10.45 0.04
CA PRO A 138 -4.10 -9.04 0.44
C PRO A 138 -3.62 -8.89 1.88
N PRO A 139 -3.02 -7.74 2.26
CA PRO A 139 -2.68 -7.49 3.66
C PRO A 139 -3.91 -7.54 4.57
N PRO A 140 -3.75 -7.88 5.86
CA PRO A 140 -4.87 -8.01 6.79
C PRO A 140 -5.77 -6.77 6.85
N VAL A 141 -7.08 -6.96 6.73
CA VAL A 141 -8.07 -5.87 6.70
C VAL A 141 -8.13 -5.06 8.01
N ASN A 142 -7.74 -5.67 9.12
CA ASN A 142 -7.69 -5.04 10.44
C ASN A 142 -6.38 -4.27 10.70
N ALA A 143 -5.40 -4.37 9.80
CA ALA A 143 -4.18 -3.57 9.89
C ALA A 143 -4.48 -2.08 9.63
N GLU A 144 -3.63 -1.18 10.12
CA GLU A 144 -3.74 0.24 9.87
C GLU A 144 -3.68 0.55 8.36
N PRO A 145 -4.39 1.59 7.86
CA PRO A 145 -4.38 1.93 6.44
C PRO A 145 -2.98 2.13 5.86
N ILE A 146 -2.09 2.78 6.61
CA ILE A 146 -0.71 3.04 6.22
C ILE A 146 0.14 1.76 6.19
N THR A 147 -0.12 0.81 7.11
CA THR A 147 0.49 -0.53 7.11
C THR A 147 0.11 -1.30 5.86
N ARG A 148 -1.18 -1.33 5.51
CA ARG A 148 -1.63 -1.97 4.26
C ARG A 148 -1.01 -1.29 3.04
N GLN A 149 -0.94 0.04 3.01
CA GLN A 149 -0.30 0.77 1.91
C GLN A 149 1.18 0.38 1.76
N PHE A 150 1.93 0.35 2.86
CA PHE A 150 3.34 -0.06 2.85
C PHE A 150 3.53 -1.48 2.31
N LEU A 151 2.75 -2.44 2.85
CA LEU A 151 2.84 -3.85 2.46
C LEU A 151 2.46 -4.08 0.99
N ARG A 152 1.46 -3.35 0.46
CA ARG A 152 1.08 -3.41 -0.96
C ARG A 152 2.16 -2.82 -1.86
N THR A 153 2.71 -1.68 -1.46
CA THR A 153 3.70 -0.96 -2.26
C THR A 153 5.02 -1.73 -2.35
N PHE A 154 5.56 -2.23 -1.24
CA PHE A 154 6.80 -3.03 -1.29
C PHE A 154 6.55 -4.47 -1.73
N GLY A 155 5.42 -5.07 -1.38
CA GLY A 155 5.21 -6.51 -1.52
C GLY A 155 6.35 -7.29 -0.87
N ASN A 156 6.99 -8.15 -1.67
CA ASN A 156 8.15 -8.94 -1.25
C ASN A 156 9.50 -8.26 -1.56
N ALA A 157 9.49 -7.08 -2.19
CA ALA A 157 10.73 -6.39 -2.53
C ALA A 157 11.43 -5.89 -1.26
N THR A 158 12.74 -6.09 -1.20
CA THR A 158 13.62 -5.56 -0.13
C THR A 158 14.01 -4.11 -0.40
N GLU A 159 13.99 -3.68 -1.66
CA GLU A 159 14.37 -2.34 -2.07
C GLU A 159 13.54 -1.84 -3.25
N MET A 160 13.48 -0.52 -3.39
CA MET A 160 12.76 0.15 -4.47
C MET A 160 13.41 1.49 -4.79
N LYS A 161 13.54 1.82 -6.08
CA LYS A 161 13.99 3.15 -6.51
C LYS A 161 12.99 4.22 -6.06
N ARG A 162 13.50 5.39 -5.64
CA ARG A 162 12.70 6.57 -5.22
C ARG A 162 11.58 6.88 -6.20
N ASP A 163 11.92 6.97 -7.48
CA ASP A 163 10.98 7.23 -8.57
C ASP A 163 9.79 6.26 -8.56
N GLN A 164 10.06 4.96 -8.41
CA GLN A 164 9.03 3.92 -8.42
C GLN A 164 8.13 4.04 -7.19
N LEU A 165 8.72 4.26 -6.01
CA LEU A 165 7.96 4.44 -4.77
C LEU A 165 7.04 5.67 -4.85
N GLN A 166 7.55 6.80 -5.36
CA GLN A 166 6.76 8.02 -5.56
C GLN A 166 5.60 7.82 -6.55
N LYS A 167 5.83 7.07 -7.63
CA LYS A 167 4.80 6.73 -8.62
C LYS A 167 3.71 5.83 -8.02
N PHE A 168 4.08 4.81 -7.26
CA PHE A 168 3.11 3.93 -6.58
C PHE A 168 2.25 4.72 -5.60
N LEU A 169 2.86 5.54 -4.75
CA LEU A 169 2.16 6.35 -3.74
C LEU A 169 1.38 7.52 -4.35
N LYS A 170 1.53 7.82 -5.65
CA LYS A 170 0.87 8.94 -6.29
C LYS A 170 -0.65 8.78 -6.24
N GLY A 171 -1.33 9.75 -5.64
CA GLY A 171 -2.79 9.71 -5.48
C GLY A 171 -3.26 8.86 -4.30
N SER A 172 -2.34 8.34 -3.50
CA SER A 172 -2.61 7.93 -2.12
C SER A 172 -2.53 9.14 -1.19
N ILE A 173 -2.95 8.97 0.06
CA ILE A 173 -2.78 9.96 1.13
C ILE A 173 -1.40 9.86 1.81
N THR A 174 -0.55 8.93 1.39
CA THR A 174 0.71 8.58 2.04
C THR A 174 1.92 9.03 1.22
N THR A 175 2.99 9.45 1.90
CA THR A 175 4.26 9.86 1.25
C THR A 175 5.42 8.93 1.64
N PRO A 176 6.51 8.87 0.84
CA PRO A 176 7.71 8.11 1.23
C PRO A 176 8.26 8.51 2.60
N ASP A 177 8.26 9.82 2.91
CA ASP A 177 8.76 10.38 4.17
C ASP A 177 8.02 9.79 5.39
N GLU A 178 6.72 9.50 5.27
CA GLU A 178 5.94 8.87 6.35
C GLU A 178 6.42 7.45 6.65
N PHE A 179 6.88 6.70 5.65
CA PHE A 179 7.46 5.37 5.86
C PHE A 179 8.84 5.45 6.54
N GLU A 180 9.67 6.42 6.15
CA GLU A 180 10.98 6.63 6.76
C GLU A 180 10.88 7.12 8.21
N GLN A 181 9.96 8.05 8.53
CA GLN A 181 9.75 8.55 9.90
C GLN A 181 9.34 7.43 10.86
N ARG A 182 8.62 6.42 10.36
CA ARG A 182 8.25 5.21 11.08
C ARG A 182 9.38 4.20 11.17
N GLY A 183 10.47 4.38 10.43
CA GLY A 183 11.61 3.47 10.38
C GLY A 183 11.33 2.18 9.62
N TRP A 184 10.29 2.16 8.77
CA TRP A 184 9.93 0.96 7.99
C TRP A 184 10.80 0.77 6.75
N CYS A 185 11.39 1.85 6.28
CA CYS A 185 12.43 1.87 5.26
C CYS A 185 13.40 3.03 5.52
N SER A 186 14.50 3.02 4.81
CA SER A 186 15.47 4.12 4.79
C SER A 186 15.92 4.37 3.37
N GLU A 187 16.12 5.63 3.00
CA GLU A 187 16.64 5.97 1.70
C GLU A 187 18.17 6.17 1.68
N LYS A 188 18.84 5.54 0.71
CA LYS A 188 20.24 5.82 0.37
C LYS A 188 20.42 5.82 -1.15
N SER A 189 21.10 6.83 -1.68
CA SER A 189 21.40 6.93 -3.13
C SER A 189 20.15 6.76 -4.02
N LYS A 190 19.03 7.40 -3.66
CA LYS A 190 17.74 7.32 -4.38
C LYS A 190 17.11 5.91 -4.40
N VAL A 191 17.51 5.04 -3.48
CA VAL A 191 16.93 3.70 -3.29
C VAL A 191 16.41 3.60 -1.85
N PHE A 192 15.14 3.29 -1.72
CA PHE A 192 14.50 2.97 -0.45
C PHE A 192 14.73 1.49 -0.17
N THR A 193 15.33 1.18 0.97
CA THR A 193 15.52 -0.19 1.45
C THR A 193 14.58 -0.43 2.62
N ARG A 194 13.80 -1.51 2.56
CA ARG A 194 12.94 -1.96 3.66
C ARG A 194 13.81 -2.30 4.87
N VAL A 195 13.35 -1.92 6.05
CA VAL A 195 14.06 -2.22 7.30
C VAL A 195 14.12 -3.73 7.53
N ASN A 196 15.27 -4.22 7.97
CA ASN A 196 15.38 -5.59 8.46
C ASN A 196 14.68 -5.70 9.82
N PRO A 197 13.76 -6.65 10.04
CA PRO A 197 13.07 -6.81 11.32
C PRO A 197 14.03 -6.96 12.51
N LEU A 198 15.17 -7.64 12.33
CA LEU A 198 16.18 -7.80 13.38
C LEU A 198 16.78 -6.46 13.81
N ASP A 199 17.16 -5.62 12.84
CA ASP A 199 17.73 -4.30 13.13
C ASP A 199 16.69 -3.40 13.80
N PHE A 200 15.44 -3.45 13.31
CA PHE A 200 14.31 -2.73 13.92
C PHE A 200 14.10 -3.14 15.39
N ALA A 201 14.12 -4.45 15.67
CA ALA A 201 13.94 -4.98 17.03
C ALA A 201 15.10 -4.61 17.96
N ARG A 202 16.35 -4.66 17.47
CA ARG A 202 17.55 -4.27 18.23
C ARG A 202 17.56 -2.79 18.55
N GLU A 203 17.22 -1.94 17.58
CA GLU A 203 17.12 -0.50 17.80
C GLU A 203 16.03 -0.17 18.82
N TRP A 204 14.90 -0.86 18.76
CA TRP A 204 13.82 -0.69 19.74
C TRP A 204 14.24 -1.12 21.16
N SER A 205 14.83 -2.32 21.29
CA SER A 205 15.28 -2.89 22.56
C SER A 205 16.33 -2.00 23.25
N GLY A 206 17.27 -1.44 22.48
CA GLY A 206 18.35 -0.61 23.02
C GLY A 206 17.94 0.81 23.43
N LYS A 207 16.76 1.29 23.02
CA LYS A 207 16.41 2.73 23.17
C LYS A 207 15.25 3.02 24.12
N HIS A 208 14.42 2.06 24.55
CA HIS A 208 13.26 2.27 25.46
C HIS A 208 12.34 3.49 25.14
N LYS A 209 12.37 4.04 23.92
CA LYS A 209 11.88 5.42 23.64
C LYS A 209 10.58 5.50 22.84
N ARG A 210 10.03 4.41 22.31
CA ARG A 210 8.75 4.43 21.57
C ARG A 210 7.76 3.43 22.17
N ARG A 211 6.58 3.92 22.56
CA ARG A 211 5.43 3.05 22.87
C ARG A 211 5.14 2.22 21.62
N LEU A 212 5.17 0.90 21.77
CA LEU A 212 5.00 -0.03 20.66
C LEU A 212 3.50 -0.24 20.40
N THR A 213 2.83 0.78 19.85
CA THR A 213 1.38 0.78 19.62
C THR A 213 1.00 0.52 18.16
N SER A 214 1.85 0.95 17.22
CA SER A 214 1.69 0.75 15.78
C SER A 214 1.72 -0.73 15.45
N ASP A 215 0.75 -1.19 14.66
CA ASP A 215 0.53 -2.60 14.37
C ASP A 215 1.72 -3.27 13.65
N LEU A 216 2.29 -2.61 12.65
CA LEU A 216 3.46 -3.11 11.93
C LEU A 216 4.73 -3.04 12.79
N ASP A 217 4.88 -2.02 13.64
CA ASP A 217 6.02 -1.92 14.55
C ASP A 217 6.02 -3.10 15.53
N GLN A 218 4.84 -3.43 16.09
CA GLN A 218 4.69 -4.61 16.95
C GLN A 218 5.10 -5.89 16.21
N ALA A 219 4.65 -6.07 14.98
CA ALA A 219 5.00 -7.23 14.16
C ALA A 219 6.51 -7.27 13.88
N LEU A 220 7.13 -6.16 13.47
CA LEU A 220 8.57 -6.09 13.18
C LEU A 220 9.43 -6.40 14.40
N VAL A 221 9.07 -5.87 15.59
CA VAL A 221 9.77 -6.19 16.84
C VAL A 221 9.65 -7.67 17.19
N LEU A 222 8.45 -8.26 17.10
CA LEU A 222 8.25 -9.67 17.43
C LEU A 222 8.99 -10.60 16.46
N ILE A 223 8.94 -10.28 15.16
CA ILE A 223 9.67 -11.00 14.11
C ILE A 223 11.17 -10.87 14.34
N GLY A 224 11.70 -9.66 14.55
CA GLY A 224 13.12 -9.43 14.76
C GLY A 224 13.66 -10.12 16.02
N ALA A 225 12.87 -10.18 17.09
CA ALA A 225 13.21 -10.94 18.29
C ALA A 225 13.30 -12.45 18.02
N CYS A 226 12.57 -12.95 17.03
CA CYS A 226 12.60 -14.35 16.61
C CYS A 226 13.71 -14.68 15.60
N PHE A 227 14.65 -13.77 15.30
CA PHE A 227 15.84 -14.12 14.52
C PHE A 227 16.85 -14.90 15.38
N ASP A 228 17.64 -15.76 14.74
CA ASP A 228 18.73 -16.47 15.40
C ASP A 228 19.83 -15.48 15.80
N GLY A 229 20.26 -15.54 17.07
CA GLY A 229 21.22 -14.57 17.61
C GLY A 229 20.64 -13.15 17.76
N SER A 230 19.32 -12.99 17.83
CA SER A 230 18.68 -11.69 18.07
C SER A 230 19.14 -11.07 19.39
N GLY A 231 19.37 -11.89 20.42
CA GLY A 231 19.63 -11.46 21.80
C GLY A 231 18.39 -10.90 22.49
N ILE A 232 17.21 -11.05 21.88
CA ILE A 232 15.93 -10.49 22.38
C ILE A 232 14.97 -11.65 22.62
N ASN A 233 14.40 -11.72 23.83
CA ASN A 233 13.40 -12.74 24.13
C ASN A 233 11.99 -12.27 23.75
N ALA A 234 11.49 -12.77 22.62
CA ALA A 234 10.14 -12.44 22.13
C ALA A 234 9.02 -12.78 23.12
N SER A 235 9.20 -13.81 23.96
CA SER A 235 8.20 -14.20 24.96
C SER A 235 8.06 -13.16 26.07
N ASP A 236 9.15 -12.48 26.42
CA ASP A 236 9.14 -11.45 27.47
C ASP A 236 8.38 -10.20 26.99
N THR A 237 8.49 -9.86 25.70
CA THR A 237 7.69 -8.79 25.09
C THR A 237 6.19 -9.07 25.20
N MET A 238 5.76 -10.32 24.91
CA MET A 238 4.34 -10.69 25.01
C MET A 238 3.82 -10.71 26.46
N LYS A 239 4.68 -11.07 27.42
CA LYS A 239 4.32 -11.12 28.85
C LYS A 239 4.36 -9.76 29.55
N ASN A 240 4.90 -8.74 28.92
CA ASN A 240 4.99 -7.40 29.49
C ASN A 240 3.59 -6.77 29.62
N GLU A 241 3.19 -6.39 30.83
CA GLU A 241 1.89 -5.80 31.12
C GLU A 241 1.63 -4.48 30.37
N ASN A 242 2.70 -3.77 30.01
CA ASN A 242 2.60 -2.52 29.23
C ASN A 242 2.46 -2.78 27.72
N PHE A 243 2.68 -4.01 27.27
CA PHE A 243 2.51 -4.39 25.88
C PHE A 243 1.07 -4.81 25.63
N LYS A 244 0.37 -4.05 24.78
CA LYS A 244 -0.99 -4.35 24.36
C LYS A 244 -0.97 -4.75 22.88
N PRO A 245 -1.13 -6.05 22.56
CA PRO A 245 -1.18 -6.51 21.18
C PRO A 245 -2.27 -5.79 20.39
N HIS A 246 -1.89 -5.24 19.25
CA HIS A 246 -2.82 -4.69 18.29
C HIS A 246 -3.69 -5.81 17.73
N VAL A 247 -4.95 -5.51 17.41
CA VAL A 247 -5.91 -6.49 16.85
C VAL A 247 -5.39 -7.16 15.57
N ALA A 248 -4.52 -6.46 14.84
CA ALA A 248 -3.90 -6.94 13.61
C ALA A 248 -2.59 -7.70 13.80
N LEU A 249 -2.05 -7.78 15.03
CA LEU A 249 -0.73 -8.38 15.26
C LEU A 249 -0.64 -9.81 14.74
N LYS A 250 -1.55 -10.70 15.17
CA LYS A 250 -1.56 -12.09 14.70
C LYS A 250 -1.75 -12.21 13.18
N PRO A 251 -2.78 -11.58 12.57
CA PRO A 251 -2.93 -11.61 11.11
C PRO A 251 -1.71 -11.05 10.36
N LEU A 252 -1.03 -10.02 10.88
CA LEU A 252 0.19 -9.49 10.28
C LEU A 252 1.34 -10.49 10.34
N LEU A 253 1.54 -11.17 11.46
CA LEU A 253 2.56 -12.21 11.60
C LEU A 253 2.31 -13.38 10.64
N GLU A 254 1.06 -13.83 10.53
CA GLU A 254 0.65 -14.89 9.60
C GLU A 254 0.83 -14.48 8.13
N TRP A 255 0.48 -13.24 7.79
CA TRP A 255 0.68 -12.72 6.44
C TRP A 255 2.16 -12.55 6.09
N LEU A 256 2.98 -12.02 7.01
CA LEU A 256 4.43 -11.84 6.83
C LEU A 256 5.19 -13.15 6.82
N HIS A 257 4.67 -14.21 7.43
CA HIS A 257 5.21 -15.56 7.28
C HIS A 257 5.13 -16.05 5.83
N LYS A 258 4.05 -15.74 5.11
CA LYS A 258 3.85 -16.15 3.71
C LYS A 258 4.47 -15.17 2.71
N ASN A 259 4.38 -13.87 3.01
CA ASN A 259 4.69 -12.77 2.10
C ASN A 259 5.91 -11.92 2.55
N GLY A 260 6.70 -12.43 3.49
CA GLY A 260 7.93 -11.77 3.94
C GLY A 260 8.98 -11.67 2.82
N PRO A 261 9.82 -10.62 2.84
CA PRO A 261 10.72 -10.30 1.72
C PRO A 261 11.80 -11.37 1.48
N ASP A 262 12.21 -12.07 2.54
CA ASP A 262 13.24 -13.09 2.50
C ASP A 262 12.89 -14.30 3.40
N GLN A 263 13.62 -15.41 3.23
CA GLN A 263 13.33 -16.64 3.96
C GLN A 263 13.58 -16.51 5.47
N ALA A 264 14.58 -15.73 5.90
CA ALA A 264 14.88 -15.56 7.31
C ALA A 264 13.75 -14.81 8.02
N SER A 265 13.26 -13.73 7.39
CA SER A 265 12.09 -12.96 7.84
C SER A 265 10.84 -13.84 7.92
N ARG A 266 10.57 -14.69 6.90
CA ARG A 266 9.42 -15.62 6.90
C ARG A 266 9.50 -16.69 7.99
N ASN A 267 10.69 -17.22 8.26
CA ASN A 267 10.92 -18.20 9.32
C ASN A 267 10.76 -17.57 10.71
N ALA A 268 11.32 -16.37 10.90
CA ALA A 268 11.16 -15.61 12.13
C ALA A 268 9.70 -15.22 12.39
N ALA A 269 8.95 -14.86 11.35
CA ALA A 269 7.51 -14.62 11.45
C ALA A 269 6.73 -15.88 11.82
N SER A 270 7.07 -17.05 11.27
CA SER A 270 6.48 -18.34 11.70
C SER A 270 6.68 -18.60 13.19
N ARG A 271 7.91 -18.37 13.70
CA ARG A 271 8.22 -18.49 15.13
C ARG A 271 7.43 -17.49 15.97
N ALA A 272 7.33 -16.24 15.53
CA ALA A 272 6.53 -15.21 16.17
C ALA A 272 5.04 -15.58 16.27
N VAL A 273 4.46 -16.22 15.24
CA VAL A 273 3.09 -16.76 15.29
C VAL A 273 2.94 -17.81 16.39
N SER A 274 3.89 -18.75 16.50
CA SER A 274 3.86 -19.79 17.54
C SER A 274 3.92 -19.19 18.95
N ILE A 275 4.79 -18.20 19.16
CA ILE A 275 4.91 -17.49 20.45
C ILE A 275 3.62 -16.73 20.77
N TYR A 276 3.06 -16.02 19.80
CA TYR A 276 1.79 -15.31 19.98
C TYR A 276 0.66 -16.28 20.38
N ASN A 277 0.52 -17.41 19.68
CA ASN A 277 -0.51 -18.41 19.98
C ASN A 277 -0.32 -19.01 21.37
N GLY A 278 0.92 -19.30 21.77
CA GLY A 278 1.24 -19.75 23.12
C GLY A 278 0.82 -18.74 24.19
N TRP A 279 1.13 -17.46 24.00
CA TRP A 279 0.69 -16.39 24.90
C TRP A 279 -0.84 -16.25 24.93
N ALA A 280 -1.49 -16.20 23.77
CA ALA A 280 -2.94 -16.05 23.67
C ALA A 280 -3.70 -17.18 24.38
N ALA A 281 -3.18 -18.40 24.34
CA ALA A 281 -3.73 -19.54 25.08
C ALA A 281 -3.65 -19.38 26.60
N THR A 282 -2.66 -18.63 27.13
CA THR A 282 -2.57 -18.34 28.57
C THR A 282 -3.55 -17.25 29.02
N GLN A 283 -3.98 -16.38 28.09
CA GLN A 283 -4.95 -15.30 28.32
C GLN A 283 -6.40 -15.75 28.11
N ALA A 284 -6.62 -16.82 27.32
CA ALA A 284 -7.93 -17.41 27.17
C ALA A 284 -8.42 -17.89 28.55
N VAL A 285 -9.57 -17.39 28.98
CA VAL A 285 -10.22 -17.80 30.24
C VAL A 285 -10.25 -19.33 30.27
N LYS A 286 -9.58 -19.94 31.25
CA LYS A 286 -9.68 -21.38 31.47
C LYS A 286 -11.17 -21.71 31.56
N PRO A 287 -11.70 -22.68 30.80
CA PRO A 287 -13.09 -23.08 30.97
C PRO A 287 -13.27 -23.44 32.45
N THR A 288 -14.16 -22.70 33.13
CA THR A 288 -14.61 -23.08 34.46
C THR A 288 -15.25 -24.44 34.31
N GLN A 289 -14.58 -25.46 34.84
CA GLN A 289 -15.11 -26.81 34.90
C GLN A 289 -16.34 -26.73 35.81
N GLY A 290 -17.54 -26.70 35.22
CA GLY A 290 -18.78 -26.76 35.99
C GLY A 290 -18.76 -28.03 36.83
N SER A 291 -18.91 -27.87 38.15
CA SER A 291 -19.07 -29.01 39.06
C SER A 291 -20.34 -29.76 38.68
N LEU A 292 -20.24 -31.09 38.49
CA LEU A 292 -21.37 -31.95 38.12
C LEU A 292 -22.43 -32.09 39.25
N PHE A 293 -22.24 -31.44 40.40
CA PHE A 293 -23.01 -31.69 41.62
C PHE A 293 -23.64 -30.44 42.26
N GLU A 294 -23.73 -29.30 41.56
CA GLU A 294 -24.40 -28.11 42.11
C GLU A 294 -25.94 -28.17 42.12
N GLU A 295 -26.56 -29.28 41.70
CA GLU A 295 -28.04 -29.43 41.69
C GLU A 295 -28.65 -30.06 42.97
N TYR A 296 -27.92 -30.16 44.08
CA TYR A 296 -28.50 -30.65 45.34
C TYR A 296 -28.03 -29.87 46.57
N GLU A 297 -28.52 -28.65 46.74
CA GLU A 297 -28.76 -28.10 48.09
C GLU A 297 -30.20 -27.55 48.16
N LEU A 298 -30.93 -28.07 49.16
CA LEU A 298 -32.34 -27.85 49.49
C LEU A 298 -32.63 -26.46 50.05
#